data_AF-A0A950J0B3-F1
#
_entry.id   AF-A0A950J0B3-F1
#
_cell.length_a   1.000
_cell.length_b   1.000
_cell.length_c   1.000
_cell.angle_alpha   90.00
_cell.angle_beta   90.00
_cell.angle_gamma   90.00
#
_symmetry.space_group_name_H-M   'P 1'
#
loop_
_entity.id
_entity.type
_entity.pdbx_description
1 polymer ?
#
loop_
_entity_poly.entity_id
_entity_poly.type
_entity_poly.pdbx_seq_one_letter_code
_entity_poly.pdbx_strand_id
1 'polypeptide(L)' 'MKDFVNKAADAVEDATKNVRDTVNEASHRSEAEAEQEKRRVAGDVMTPGEKADSVLNEGKNRVQAEWDKTKKDVRRKT' A
#
# COMPACT_ATOMS: atom_id res chain seq x y z
N MET A 1 19.57 -29.64 14.39
CA MET A 1 18.27 -29.31 15.04
C MET A 1 18.09 -27.80 15.16
N LYS A 2 19.08 -27.05 15.69
CA LYS A 2 19.07 -25.57 15.71
C LYS A 2 18.92 -24.93 14.31
N ASP A 3 19.57 -25.47 13.29
CA ASP A 3 19.48 -24.91 11.92
C ASP A 3 18.10 -25.08 11.29
N PHE A 4 17.37 -26.14 11.66
CA PHE A 4 16.01 -26.38 11.17
C PHE A 4 15.00 -25.44 11.83
N VAL A 5 15.17 -25.17 13.12
CA VAL A 5 14.35 -24.20 13.87
C VAL A 5 14.59 -22.78 13.38
N ASN A 6 15.85 -22.39 13.13
CA ASN A 6 16.18 -21.08 12.56
C ASN A 6 15.56 -20.90 11.18
N LYS A 7 15.69 -21.90 10.28
CA LYS A 7 15.10 -21.85 8.94
C LYS A 7 13.56 -21.78 8.95
N ALA A 8 12.92 -22.44 9.92
CA ALA A 8 11.48 -22.34 10.10
C ALA A 8 11.06 -20.96 10.62
N ALA A 9 11.83 -20.37 11.55
CA ALA A 9 11.59 -19.01 12.04
C ALA A 9 11.75 -17.97 10.93
N ASP A 10 12.81 -18.07 10.12
CA ASP A 10 13.05 -17.18 8.97
C ASP A 10 11.89 -17.26 7.95
N ALA A 11 11.41 -18.48 7.66
CA ALA A 11 10.29 -18.68 6.73
C ALA A 11 8.98 -18.06 7.24
N VAL A 12 8.71 -18.15 8.55
CA VAL A 12 7.53 -17.54 9.17
C VAL A 12 7.65 -16.01 9.19
N GLU A 13 8.84 -15.48 9.46
CA GLU A 13 9.10 -14.05 9.44
C GLU A 13 8.90 -13.48 8.02
N ASP A 14 9.42 -14.14 7.00
CA ASP A 14 9.23 -13.75 5.60
C ASP A 14 7.78 -13.84 5.15
N ALA A 15 7.06 -14.89 5.54
CA ALA A 15 5.63 -15.01 5.27
C ALA A 15 4.84 -13.85 5.89
N THR A 16 5.13 -13.51 7.15
CA THR A 16 4.47 -12.42 7.87
C THR A 16 4.76 -11.07 7.22
N LYS A 17 6.02 -10.82 6.84
CA LYS A 17 6.41 -9.61 6.13
C LYS A 17 5.72 -9.48 4.77
N ASN A 18 5.59 -10.57 4.02
CA ASN A 18 4.90 -10.59 2.73
C ASN A 18 3.40 -10.28 2.86
N VAL A 19 2.75 -10.80 3.91
CA VAL A 19 1.35 -10.47 4.22
C VAL A 19 1.23 -8.99 4.53
N ARG A 20 2.07 -8.46 5.42
CA ARG A 20 2.06 -7.04 5.80
C ARG A 20 2.25 -6.11 4.59
N ASP A 21 3.20 -6.40 3.73
CA ASP A 21 3.46 -5.58 2.54
C ASP A 21 2.28 -5.62 1.57
N THR A 22 1.64 -6.78 1.41
CA THR A 22 0.46 -6.92 0.55
C THR A 22 -0.74 -6.14 1.12
N VAL A 23 -0.93 -6.16 2.45
CA VAL A 23 -2.00 -5.39 3.11
C VAL A 23 -1.74 -3.89 2.98
N ASN A 24 -0.51 -3.42 3.18
CA ASN A 24 -0.17 -2.00 3.02
C ASN A 24 -0.38 -1.54 1.57
N GLU A 25 0.09 -2.31 0.59
CA GLU A 25 -0.12 -2.02 -0.83
C GLU A 25 -1.62 -1.95 -1.19
N ALA A 26 -2.43 -2.87 -0.64
CA ALA A 26 -3.87 -2.87 -0.83
C ALA A 26 -4.55 -1.67 -0.14
N SER A 27 -4.12 -1.31 1.08
CA SER A 27 -4.63 -0.17 1.82
C SER A 27 -4.40 1.13 1.05
N HIS A 28 -3.17 1.38 0.60
CA HIS A 28 -2.84 2.59 -0.16
C HIS A 28 -3.58 2.66 -1.51
N ARG A 29 -3.76 1.53 -2.20
CA ARG A 29 -4.63 1.51 -3.39
C ARG A 29 -6.08 1.84 -3.06
N SER A 30 -6.61 1.27 -1.99
CA SER A 30 -8.00 1.50 -1.58
C SER A 30 -8.24 2.95 -1.16
N GLU A 31 -7.28 3.57 -0.46
CA GLU A 31 -7.35 4.99 -0.09
C GLU A 31 -7.28 5.90 -1.33
N ALA A 32 -6.47 5.55 -2.33
CA ALA A 32 -6.45 6.28 -3.60
C ALA A 32 -7.79 6.19 -4.34
N GLU A 33 -8.38 4.99 -4.41
CA GLU A 33 -9.70 4.77 -5.00
C GLU A 33 -10.80 5.50 -4.22
N ALA A 34 -10.71 5.54 -2.88
CA ALA A 34 -11.65 6.27 -2.04
C ALA A 34 -11.62 7.79 -2.32
N GLU A 35 -10.44 8.37 -2.53
CA GLU A 35 -10.33 9.78 -2.92
C GLU A 35 -10.95 10.04 -4.29
N GLN A 36 -10.75 9.14 -5.25
CA GLN A 36 -11.39 9.22 -6.55
C GLN A 36 -12.92 9.11 -6.44
N GLU A 37 -13.42 8.19 -5.61
CA GLU A 37 -14.85 7.98 -5.39
C GLU A 37 -15.49 9.16 -4.65
N LYS A 38 -14.80 9.77 -3.67
CA LYS A 38 -15.24 11.00 -3.02
C LYS A 38 -15.48 12.11 -4.04
N ARG A 39 -14.55 12.29 -4.99
CA ARG A 39 -14.73 13.25 -6.08
C ARG A 39 -15.80 12.83 -7.08
N ARG A 40 -16.06 11.53 -7.26
CA ARG A 40 -17.15 11.04 -8.12
C ARG A 40 -18.54 11.32 -7.51
N VAL A 41 -18.69 11.11 -6.20
CA VAL A 41 -19.98 11.21 -5.51
C VAL A 41 -20.26 12.64 -5.03
N ALA A 42 -19.26 13.33 -4.51
CA ALA A 42 -19.40 14.65 -3.89
C ALA A 42 -18.66 15.76 -4.68
N GLY A 43 -18.14 15.47 -5.87
CA GLY A 43 -17.33 16.42 -6.63
C GLY A 43 -18.01 17.76 -6.89
N ASP A 44 -19.31 17.81 -7.09
CA ASP A 44 -20.02 19.07 -7.39
C ASP A 44 -20.22 19.96 -6.16
N VAL A 45 -20.16 19.38 -4.96
CA VAL A 45 -20.26 20.11 -3.67
C VAL A 45 -18.89 20.41 -3.05
N MET A 46 -17.81 19.83 -3.59
CA MET A 46 -16.44 20.10 -3.13
C MET A 46 -15.93 21.45 -3.63
N THR A 47 -15.29 22.20 -2.74
CA THR A 47 -14.54 23.41 -3.07
C THR A 47 -13.32 23.08 -3.93
N PRO A 48 -12.77 24.07 -4.67
CA PRO A 48 -11.53 23.87 -5.44
C PRO A 48 -10.35 23.38 -4.58
N GLY A 49 -10.25 23.84 -3.33
CA GLY A 49 -9.21 23.41 -2.39
C GLY A 49 -9.36 21.93 -2.02
N GLU A 50 -10.57 21.50 -1.68
CA GLU A 50 -10.85 20.09 -1.34
C GLU A 50 -10.62 19.15 -2.54
N LYS A 51 -10.93 19.59 -3.76
CA LYS A 51 -10.61 18.83 -4.98
C LYS A 51 -9.10 18.67 -5.16
N ALA A 52 -8.34 19.76 -4.98
CA ALA A 52 -6.89 19.73 -5.10
C ALA A 52 -6.25 18.81 -4.05
N ASP A 53 -6.66 18.93 -2.78
CA ASP A 53 -6.18 18.07 -1.69
C ASP A 53 -6.52 16.60 -1.94
N SER A 54 -7.72 16.32 -2.45
CA SER A 54 -8.12 14.95 -2.80
C SER A 54 -7.24 14.36 -3.92
N VAL A 55 -6.91 15.15 -4.95
CA VAL A 55 -5.98 14.71 -6.02
C VAL A 55 -4.58 14.48 -5.48
N LEU A 56 -4.09 15.35 -4.59
CA LEU A 56 -2.78 15.19 -3.95
C LEU A 56 -2.74 13.93 -3.07
N ASN A 57 -3.79 13.66 -2.30
CA ASN A 57 -3.89 12.46 -1.47
C ASN A 57 -3.95 11.18 -2.31
N GLU A 58 -4.73 11.16 -3.39
CA GLU A 58 -4.71 10.04 -4.33
C GLU A 58 -3.31 9.80 -4.91
N GLY A 59 -2.64 10.87 -5.36
CA GLY A 59 -1.28 10.78 -5.90
C GLY A 59 -0.30 10.23 -4.88
N LYS A 60 -0.32 10.75 -3.64
CA LYS A 60 0.51 10.27 -2.54
C LYS A 60 0.29 8.79 -2.26
N ASN A 61 -0.97 8.36 -2.19
CA ASN A 61 -1.33 6.98 -1.90
C ASN A 61 -0.92 6.04 -3.04
N ARG A 62 -1.03 6.47 -4.30
CA ARG A 62 -0.49 5.70 -5.44
C ARG A 62 1.02 5.53 -5.37
N VAL A 63 1.76 6.61 -5.08
CA VAL A 63 3.22 6.54 -4.94
C VAL A 63 3.63 5.62 -3.78
N GLN A 64 2.91 5.66 -2.66
CA GLN A 64 3.15 4.75 -1.53
C GLN A 64 2.87 3.29 -1.90
N ALA A 65 1.79 3.02 -2.63
CA ALA A 65 1.50 1.68 -3.13
C ALA A 65 2.60 1.17 -4.09
N GLU A 66 3.11 2.01 -5.00
CA GLU A 66 4.22 1.64 -5.89
C GLU A 66 5.52 1.39 -5.12
N TRP A 67 5.79 2.18 -4.09
CA TRP A 67 6.95 1.99 -3.23
C TRP A 67 6.88 0.67 -2.46
N ASP A 68 5.72 0.32 -1.92
CA ASP A 68 5.53 -0.95 -1.21
C ASP A 68 5.61 -2.14 -2.16
N LYS A 69 5.08 -2.01 -3.38
CA LYS A 69 5.28 -3.00 -4.45
C LYS A 69 6.77 -3.17 -4.78
N THR A 70 7.51 -2.05 -4.88
CA THR A 70 8.95 -2.08 -5.15
C THR A 70 9.73 -2.76 -4.03
N LYS A 71 9.41 -2.49 -2.75
CA LYS A 71 10.00 -3.20 -1.60
C LYS A 71 9.77 -4.70 -1.67
N LYS A 72 8.54 -5.11 -1.99
CA LYS A 72 8.18 -6.53 -2.17
C LYS A 72 8.97 -7.17 -3.31
N ASP A 73 9.11 -6.48 -4.44
CA ASP A 73 9.88 -6.96 -5.58
C ASP A 73 11.39 -7.08 -5.28
N VAL A 74 11.95 -6.15 -4.51
CA VAL A 74 13.35 -6.21 -4.04
C VAL A 74 13.54 -7.42 -3.12
N ARG A 75 12.67 -7.58 -2.11
CA ARG A 75 12.77 -8.73 -1.17
C ARG A 75 12.58 -10.08 -1.87
N ARG A 76 11.81 -10.14 -2.95
CA ARG A 76 11.63 -11.37 -3.73
C ARG A 76 12.85 -11.71 -4.59
N LYS A 77 13.74 -10.75 -4.84
CA LYS A 77 14.95 -10.90 -5.66
C LYS A 77 16.24 -11.13 -4.86
N THR A 78 16.28 -10.72 -3.60
CA THR A 78 17.36 -10.97 -2.63
C THR A 78 17.05 -12.19 -1.78
#